data_AF-A0A8S3JH78-F1
#
_entry.id   AF-A0A8S3JH78-F1
#
_cell.length_a   1.000
_cell.length_b   1.000
_cell.length_c   1.000
_cell.angle_alpha   90.00
_cell.angle_beta   90.00
_cell.angle_gamma   90.00
#
_symmetry.space_group_name_H-M   'P 1'
#
loop_
_entity.id
_entity.type
_entity.pdbx_description
1 polymer ?
#
loop_
_entity_poly.entity_id
_entity_poly.type
_entity_poly.pdbx_seq_one_letter_code
_entity_poly.pdbx_strand_id
1 'polypeptide(L)'
;MKVHRLSKEDWKRSSKLIPNYNRLSPDTFKQLILKNLPITYHDQIQQCLAHIDSLECVRQLANLWCHFFQLKIEEDYWNYVGNLSTSIMDWLSEDVSKEIIQQNSIDWDRRKTKSNIQYQIALVQNKLQQTEYNILKHLCQLSSMFDLKSNIRVKHLIDIIFQALAVILRNDLNPFHVHFEQKKLLLHFNFHDAYLVKSFYDLNPT
;
A
#
# COMPACT_ATOMS: atom_id res chain seq x y z
N MET A 1 -30.74 7.47 0.38
CA MET A 1 -29.38 7.37 -0.19
C MET A 1 -29.00 5.89 -0.31
N LYS A 2 -28.62 5.41 -1.51
CA LYS A 2 -28.10 4.04 -1.67
C LYS A 2 -26.66 4.03 -1.15
N VAL A 3 -26.47 3.51 0.05
CA VAL A 3 -25.15 3.36 0.68
C VAL A 3 -24.35 2.32 -0.09
N HIS A 4 -23.19 2.70 -0.60
CA HIS A 4 -22.27 1.81 -1.29
C HIS A 4 -21.75 0.77 -0.30
N ARG A 5 -22.25 -0.46 -0.43
CA ARG A 5 -21.63 -1.64 0.19
C ARG A 5 -20.17 -1.68 -0.25
N LEU A 6 -19.24 -1.60 0.70
CA LEU A 6 -17.82 -1.83 0.48
C LEU A 6 -17.63 -3.28 -0.03
N SER A 7 -17.58 -3.42 -1.34
CA SER A 7 -17.64 -4.69 -2.07
C SER A 7 -16.23 -5.18 -2.40
N LYS A 8 -16.07 -6.46 -2.76
CA LYS A 8 -14.82 -7.01 -3.37
C LYS A 8 -14.31 -6.15 -4.55
N GLU A 9 -15.17 -5.34 -5.14
CA GLU A 9 -14.86 -4.40 -6.22
C GLU A 9 -14.01 -3.22 -5.76
N ASP A 10 -14.06 -2.81 -4.49
CA ASP A 10 -13.27 -1.67 -4.00
C ASP A 10 -11.79 -2.01 -3.89
N TRP A 11 -11.44 -3.24 -3.49
CA TRP A 11 -10.06 -3.73 -3.55
C TRP A 11 -9.55 -3.82 -4.99
N LYS A 12 -10.40 -4.24 -5.94
CA LYS A 12 -10.09 -4.23 -7.38
C LYS A 12 -9.98 -2.82 -7.97
N ARG A 13 -10.69 -1.83 -7.41
CA ARG A 13 -10.56 -0.42 -7.79
C ARG A 13 -9.29 0.18 -7.19
N SER A 14 -8.98 -0.10 -5.92
CA SER A 14 -7.72 0.31 -5.28
C SER A 14 -6.51 -0.31 -5.97
N SER A 15 -6.61 -1.54 -6.46
CA SER A 15 -5.50 -2.17 -7.20
C SER A 15 -5.21 -1.53 -8.57
N LYS A 16 -6.16 -0.77 -9.14
CA LYS A 16 -5.93 0.03 -10.35
C LYS A 16 -5.21 1.35 -10.08
N LEU A 17 -5.13 1.77 -8.82
CA LEU A 17 -4.39 2.97 -8.40
C LEU A 17 -2.89 2.71 -8.24
N ILE A 18 -2.46 1.46 -8.34
CA ILE A 18 -1.07 1.07 -8.16
C ILE A 18 -0.41 1.01 -9.54
N PRO A 19 0.68 1.76 -9.78
CA PRO A 19 1.40 1.66 -11.04
C PRO A 19 2.02 0.26 -11.18
N ASN A 20 2.08 -0.22 -12.42
CA ASN A 20 2.83 -1.43 -12.75
C ASN A 20 3.86 -1.08 -13.81
N TYR A 21 5.08 -0.81 -13.36
CA TYR A 21 6.18 -0.36 -14.22
C TYR A 21 6.61 -1.44 -15.22
N ASN A 22 6.39 -2.74 -14.93
CA ASN A 22 6.65 -3.83 -15.88
C ASN A 22 5.75 -3.76 -17.14
N ARG A 23 4.64 -3.02 -17.10
CA ARG A 23 3.78 -2.80 -18.27
C ARG A 23 4.24 -1.65 -19.16
N LEU A 24 5.14 -0.80 -18.67
CA LEU A 24 5.68 0.30 -19.45
C LEU A 24 6.72 -0.24 -20.43
N SER A 25 6.75 0.32 -21.65
CA SER A 25 7.86 0.05 -22.57
C SER A 25 9.19 0.54 -21.94
N PRO A 26 10.34 -0.04 -22.31
CA PRO A 26 11.64 0.41 -21.84
C PRO A 26 11.85 1.92 -22.00
N ASP A 27 11.50 2.47 -23.16
CA ASP A 27 11.65 3.89 -23.45
C ASP A 27 10.71 4.75 -22.59
N THR A 28 9.46 4.33 -22.42
CA THR A 28 8.51 5.03 -21.55
C THR A 28 8.99 5.06 -20.10
N PHE A 29 9.52 3.95 -19.59
CA PHE A 29 10.05 3.89 -18.23
C PHE A 29 11.31 4.75 -18.07
N LYS A 30 12.20 4.75 -19.05
CA LYS A 30 13.39 5.61 -19.07
C LYS A 30 13.01 7.10 -19.06
N GLN A 31 12.04 7.50 -19.90
CA GLN A 31 11.54 8.88 -19.94
C GLN A 31 10.87 9.30 -18.61
N LEU A 32 10.17 8.37 -17.96
CA LEU A 32 9.58 8.62 -16.64
C LEU A 32 10.65 8.98 -15.60
N ILE A 33 11.78 8.25 -15.58
CA ILE A 33 12.91 8.55 -14.69
C ILE A 33 13.51 9.92 -15.02
N LEU A 34 13.82 10.18 -16.30
CA LEU A 34 14.46 11.42 -16.75
C LEU A 34 13.63 12.67 -16.47
N LYS A 35 12.30 12.59 -16.62
CA LYS A 35 11.38 13.70 -16.34
C LYS A 35 11.45 14.18 -14.88
N ASN A 36 11.85 13.30 -13.97
CA ASN A 36 11.98 13.60 -12.54
C ASN A 36 13.43 13.96 -12.15
N LEU A 37 14.31 14.19 -13.12
CA LEU A 37 15.72 14.54 -12.91
C LEU A 37 16.09 15.87 -13.57
N PRO A 38 17.05 16.63 -13.00
CA PRO A 38 17.64 17.79 -13.67
C PRO A 38 18.26 17.41 -15.02
N ILE A 39 18.09 18.27 -16.03
CA ILE A 39 18.57 18.07 -17.42
C ILE A 39 20.08 17.74 -17.45
N THR A 40 20.85 18.30 -16.53
CA THR A 40 22.31 18.09 -16.41
C THR A 40 22.72 16.63 -16.25
N TYR A 41 21.82 15.75 -15.77
CA TYR A 41 22.10 14.33 -15.58
C TYR A 41 21.57 13.45 -16.72
N HIS A 42 20.80 13.99 -17.67
CA HIS A 42 20.05 13.17 -18.63
C HIS A 42 20.95 12.27 -19.47
N ASP A 43 22.00 12.82 -20.10
CA ASP A 43 22.91 12.04 -20.96
C ASP A 43 23.63 10.93 -20.17
N GLN A 44 24.06 11.24 -18.96
CA GLN A 44 24.80 10.30 -18.10
C GLN A 44 23.90 9.14 -17.65
N ILE A 45 22.65 9.44 -17.31
CA ILE A 45 21.65 8.46 -16.88
C ILE A 45 21.19 7.62 -18.07
N GLN A 46 21.03 8.22 -19.26
CA GLN A 46 20.72 7.50 -20.50
C GLN A 46 21.82 6.49 -20.86
N GLN A 47 23.09 6.88 -20.73
CA GLN A 47 24.24 5.99 -20.94
C GLN A 47 24.29 4.88 -19.88
N CYS A 48 24.07 5.22 -18.60
CA CYS A 48 24.00 4.25 -17.51
C CYS A 48 22.89 3.20 -17.73
N LEU A 49 21.76 3.61 -18.29
CA LEU A 49 20.61 2.76 -18.61
C LEU A 49 20.54 2.37 -20.10
N ALA A 50 21.66 2.39 -20.82
CA ALA A 50 21.70 2.04 -22.24
C ALA A 50 21.50 0.53 -22.45
N HIS A 51 21.96 -0.29 -21.52
CA HIS A 51 21.77 -1.74 -21.57
C HIS A 51 20.36 -2.15 -21.13
N ILE A 52 19.74 -3.05 -21.88
CA ILE A 52 18.38 -3.53 -21.60
C ILE A 52 18.28 -4.20 -20.22
N ASP A 53 19.30 -4.97 -19.84
CA ASP A 53 19.33 -5.69 -18.56
C ASP A 53 19.42 -4.75 -17.36
N SER A 54 20.14 -3.63 -17.52
CA SER A 54 20.29 -2.65 -16.44
C SER A 54 19.01 -1.85 -16.22
N LEU A 55 18.36 -1.43 -17.30
CA LEU A 55 17.05 -0.81 -17.27
C LEU A 55 15.98 -1.76 -16.70
N GLU A 56 16.02 -3.04 -17.07
CA GLU A 56 15.11 -4.05 -16.56
C GLU A 56 15.28 -4.26 -15.05
N CYS A 57 16.53 -4.34 -14.57
CA CYS A 57 16.82 -4.49 -13.15
C CYS A 57 16.27 -3.29 -12.34
N VAL A 58 16.49 -2.06 -12.81
CA VAL A 58 15.95 -0.84 -12.18
C VAL A 58 14.41 -0.84 -12.21
N ARG A 59 13.81 -1.29 -13.32
CA ARG A 59 12.34 -1.38 -13.46
C ARG A 59 11.73 -2.38 -12.48
N GLN A 60 12.35 -3.54 -12.33
CA GLN A 60 11.93 -4.56 -11.39
C GLN A 60 12.04 -4.07 -9.94
N LEU A 61 13.13 -3.37 -9.61
CA LEU A 61 13.27 -2.71 -8.31
C LEU A 61 12.17 -1.68 -8.08
N ALA A 62 11.90 -0.78 -9.03
CA ALA A 62 10.82 0.21 -8.89
C ALA A 62 9.47 -0.47 -8.59
N ASN A 63 9.17 -1.58 -9.27
CA ASN A 63 7.95 -2.34 -9.05
C ASN A 63 7.90 -3.03 -7.68
N LEU A 64 9.01 -3.61 -7.23
CA LEU A 64 9.10 -4.22 -5.90
C LEU A 64 8.94 -3.18 -4.79
N TRP A 65 9.56 -2.00 -4.93
CA TRP A 65 9.40 -0.89 -3.98
C TRP A 65 7.97 -0.37 -3.96
N CYS A 66 7.32 -0.26 -5.12
CA CYS A 66 5.91 0.09 -5.21
C CYS A 66 5.02 -0.89 -4.43
N HIS A 67 5.25 -2.19 -4.63
CA HIS A 67 4.51 -3.23 -3.93
C HIS A 67 4.78 -3.21 -2.43
N PHE A 68 6.03 -2.99 -2.02
CA PHE A 68 6.42 -2.87 -0.62
C PHE A 68 5.67 -1.73 0.09
N PHE A 69 5.69 -0.51 -0.48
CA PHE A 69 5.00 0.62 0.13
C PHE A 69 3.48 0.46 0.14
N GLN A 70 2.91 -0.17 -0.89
CA GLN A 70 1.50 -0.54 -0.90
C GLN A 70 1.17 -1.46 0.28
N LEU A 71 1.97 -2.50 0.51
CA LEU A 71 1.78 -3.42 1.63
C LEU A 71 1.95 -2.71 2.98
N LYS A 72 2.84 -1.72 3.09
CA LYS A 72 2.98 -0.90 4.31
C LYS A 72 1.72 -0.07 4.60
N ILE A 73 1.14 0.56 3.59
CA ILE A 73 -0.14 1.28 3.74
C ILE A 73 -1.27 0.32 4.15
N GLU A 74 -1.28 -0.90 3.62
CA GLU A 74 -2.25 -1.94 3.98
C GLU A 74 -2.04 -2.46 5.42
N GLU A 75 -0.78 -2.68 5.84
CA GLU A 75 -0.39 -3.03 7.20
C GLU A 75 -0.89 -1.96 8.20
N ASP A 76 -0.62 -0.69 7.92
CA ASP A 76 -1.05 0.45 8.74
C ASP A 76 -2.57 0.51 8.90
N TYR A 77 -3.31 0.21 7.84
CA TYR A 77 -4.77 0.15 7.89
C TYR A 77 -5.28 -0.99 8.78
N TRP A 78 -4.74 -2.20 8.62
CA TRP A 78 -5.18 -3.33 9.44
C TRP A 78 -4.79 -3.19 10.91
N ASN A 79 -3.62 -2.61 11.19
CA ASN A 79 -3.21 -2.24 12.55
C ASN A 79 -4.17 -1.21 13.15
N TYR A 80 -4.56 -0.19 12.37
CA TYR A 80 -5.56 0.79 12.80
C TYR A 80 -6.92 0.14 13.13
N VAL A 81 -7.39 -0.77 12.26
CA VAL A 81 -8.63 -1.54 12.50
C VAL A 81 -8.51 -2.35 13.80
N GLY A 82 -7.40 -3.04 14.02
CA GLY A 82 -7.16 -3.82 15.23
C GLY A 82 -7.13 -2.99 16.51
N ASN A 83 -6.64 -1.75 16.44
CA ASN A 83 -6.52 -0.86 17.61
C ASN A 83 -7.85 -0.21 18.03
N LEU A 84 -8.82 -0.06 17.13
CA LEU A 84 -9.99 0.80 17.33
C LEU A 84 -10.83 0.41 18.56
N SER A 85 -11.09 -0.88 18.79
CA SER A 85 -11.17 -1.58 20.07
C SER A 85 -11.81 -2.92 19.79
N THR A 86 -11.19 -3.99 20.25
CA THR A 86 -11.62 -5.35 19.94
C THR A 86 -13.02 -5.65 20.52
N SER A 87 -13.40 -5.00 21.63
CA SER A 87 -14.65 -5.29 22.35
C SER A 87 -15.91 -4.89 21.58
N ILE A 88 -15.90 -3.79 20.84
CA ILE A 88 -17.03 -3.42 19.97
C ILE A 88 -17.10 -4.33 18.76
N MET A 89 -15.93 -4.68 18.21
CA MET A 89 -15.86 -5.57 17.05
C MET A 89 -16.43 -6.95 17.40
N ASP A 90 -16.02 -7.49 18.55
CA ASP A 90 -16.49 -8.77 19.07
C ASP A 90 -18.01 -8.71 19.28
N TRP A 91 -18.52 -7.68 19.98
CA TRP A 91 -19.97 -7.45 20.18
C TRP A 91 -20.76 -7.41 18.87
N LEU A 92 -20.37 -6.57 17.90
CA LEU A 92 -21.08 -6.46 16.61
C LEU A 92 -21.02 -7.73 15.77
N SER A 93 -19.97 -8.55 15.95
CA SER A 93 -19.76 -9.75 15.14
C SER A 93 -20.43 -11.00 15.70
N GLU A 94 -20.62 -11.07 17.02
CA GLU A 94 -21.11 -12.27 17.72
C GLU A 94 -22.47 -12.05 18.40
N ASP A 95 -22.74 -10.86 18.95
CA ASP A 95 -23.83 -10.64 19.91
C ASP A 95 -25.03 -9.83 19.34
N VAL A 96 -24.88 -9.16 18.19
CA VAL A 96 -25.88 -8.21 17.68
C VAL A 96 -26.67 -8.74 16.49
N SER A 97 -28.01 -8.70 16.60
CA SER A 97 -28.91 -9.13 15.54
C SER A 97 -28.87 -8.21 14.30
N LYS A 98 -29.32 -8.72 13.14
CA LYS A 98 -29.37 -7.89 11.91
C LYS A 98 -30.33 -6.71 12.08
N GLU A 99 -31.41 -6.90 12.84
CA GLU A 99 -32.43 -5.88 13.09
C GLU A 99 -31.84 -4.70 13.86
N ILE A 100 -31.06 -4.95 14.92
CA ILE A 100 -30.44 -3.89 15.72
C ILE A 100 -29.50 -3.02 14.89
N ILE A 101 -28.67 -3.67 14.04
CA ILE A 101 -27.77 -2.98 13.12
C ILE A 101 -28.56 -2.11 12.14
N GLN A 102 -29.67 -2.61 11.60
CA GLN A 102 -30.51 -1.87 10.66
C GLN A 102 -31.26 -0.71 11.31
N GLN A 103 -31.84 -0.92 12.50
CA GLN A 103 -32.59 0.11 13.23
C GLN A 103 -31.70 1.30 13.59
N ASN A 104 -30.44 1.03 13.93
CA ASN A 104 -29.48 2.07 14.31
C ASN A 104 -28.59 2.52 13.14
N SER A 105 -28.86 2.05 11.91
CA SER A 105 -28.09 2.39 10.71
C SER A 105 -26.57 2.18 10.86
N ILE A 106 -26.15 1.18 11.64
CA ILE A 106 -24.73 0.89 11.86
C ILE A 106 -24.15 0.27 10.58
N ASP A 107 -23.23 0.99 9.94
CA ASP A 107 -22.52 0.49 8.76
C ASP A 107 -21.34 -0.42 9.18
N TRP A 108 -21.67 -1.65 9.56
CA TRP A 108 -20.69 -2.64 10.03
C TRP A 108 -20.35 -3.70 8.98
N ASP A 109 -19.04 -3.87 8.73
CA ASP A 109 -18.53 -5.00 7.95
C ASP A 109 -18.32 -6.21 8.86
N ARG A 110 -19.22 -7.19 8.76
CA ARG A 110 -19.18 -8.45 9.52
C ARG A 110 -17.91 -9.27 9.32
N ARG A 111 -17.11 -8.98 8.30
CA ARG A 111 -15.82 -9.65 8.10
C ARG A 111 -14.73 -9.10 9.01
N LYS A 112 -14.92 -7.96 9.67
CA LYS A 112 -13.96 -7.37 10.61
C LYS A 112 -14.05 -8.03 11.98
N THR A 113 -13.97 -9.37 12.01
CA THR A 113 -13.80 -10.12 13.25
C THR A 113 -12.36 -10.03 13.73
N LYS A 114 -12.14 -10.20 15.03
CA LYS A 114 -10.79 -10.30 15.61
C LYS A 114 -9.91 -11.32 14.89
N SER A 115 -10.45 -12.51 14.62
CA SER A 115 -9.74 -13.59 13.92
C SER A 115 -9.34 -13.21 12.50
N ASN A 116 -10.23 -12.58 11.73
CA ASN A 116 -9.91 -12.15 10.37
C ASN A 116 -8.91 -10.99 10.38
N ILE A 117 -9.02 -10.02 11.30
CA ILE A 117 -8.06 -8.93 11.41
C ILE A 117 -6.66 -9.47 11.69
N GLN A 118 -6.52 -10.36 12.67
CA GLN A 118 -5.23 -11.02 12.98
C GLN A 118 -4.68 -11.79 11.78
N TYR A 119 -5.54 -12.53 11.07
CA TYR A 119 -5.17 -13.23 9.85
C TYR A 119 -4.66 -12.28 8.76
N GLN A 120 -5.35 -11.16 8.51
CA GLN A 120 -4.92 -10.18 7.51
C GLN A 120 -3.58 -9.53 7.88
N ILE A 121 -3.38 -9.17 9.15
CA ILE A 121 -2.10 -8.61 9.63
C ILE A 121 -0.97 -9.61 9.36
N ALA A 122 -1.12 -10.88 9.76
CA ALA A 122 -0.12 -11.91 9.54
C ALA A 122 0.15 -12.15 8.05
N LEU A 123 -0.90 -12.13 7.22
CA LEU A 123 -0.79 -12.30 5.77
C LEU A 123 -0.01 -11.14 5.12
N VAL A 124 -0.27 -9.90 5.51
CA VAL A 124 0.46 -8.73 5.00
C VAL A 124 1.92 -8.74 5.47
N GLN A 125 2.18 -9.07 6.74
CA GLN A 125 3.54 -9.19 7.27
C GLN A 125 4.38 -10.24 6.53
N ASN A 126 3.80 -11.41 6.25
CA ASN A 126 4.49 -12.44 5.46
C ASN A 126 4.84 -11.94 4.04
N LYS A 127 3.93 -11.21 3.38
CA LYS A 127 4.19 -10.62 2.06
C LYS A 127 5.26 -9.53 2.10
N LEU A 128 5.28 -8.72 3.16
CA LEU A 128 6.30 -7.70 3.38
C LEU A 128 7.69 -8.35 3.48
N GLN A 129 7.85 -9.37 4.31
CA GLN A 129 9.11 -10.10 4.47
C GLN A 129 9.61 -10.71 3.14
N GLN A 130 8.70 -11.32 2.37
CA GLN A 130 9.04 -11.85 1.05
C GLN A 130 9.46 -10.76 0.07
N THR A 131 8.77 -9.61 0.10
CA THR A 131 9.08 -8.47 -0.78
C THR A 131 10.41 -7.83 -0.40
N GLU A 132 10.70 -7.65 0.89
CA GLU A 132 11.99 -7.16 1.40
C GLU A 132 13.14 -8.06 0.96
N TYR A 133 12.99 -9.38 1.11
CA TYR A 133 13.98 -10.34 0.62
C TYR A 133 14.23 -10.18 -0.89
N ASN A 134 13.16 -10.04 -1.68
CA ASN A 134 13.28 -9.86 -3.13
C ASN A 134 13.95 -8.52 -3.50
N ILE A 135 13.67 -7.44 -2.77
CA ILE A 135 14.34 -6.15 -2.94
C ILE A 135 15.84 -6.30 -2.68
N LEU A 136 16.22 -6.89 -1.54
CA LEU A 136 17.63 -7.10 -1.19
C LEU A 136 18.35 -7.94 -2.24
N LYS A 137 17.71 -9.00 -2.74
CA LYS A 137 18.25 -9.83 -3.81
C LYS A 137 18.53 -9.02 -5.08
N HIS A 138 17.60 -8.19 -5.52
CA HIS A 138 17.78 -7.37 -6.74
C HIS A 138 18.80 -6.25 -6.52
N LEU A 139 18.88 -5.66 -5.33
CA LEU A 139 19.94 -4.70 -4.98
C LEU A 139 21.33 -5.34 -5.07
N CYS A 140 21.50 -6.58 -4.60
CA CYS A 140 22.75 -7.32 -4.77
C CYS A 140 23.08 -7.56 -6.24
N GLN A 141 22.10 -7.96 -7.07
CA GLN A 141 22.29 -8.14 -8.52
C GLN A 141 22.72 -6.86 -9.21
N LEU A 142 22.05 -5.74 -8.90
CA LEU A 142 22.39 -4.41 -9.42
C LEU A 142 23.82 -4.02 -9.04
N SER A 143 24.21 -4.26 -7.78
CA SER A 143 25.58 -3.99 -7.30
C SER A 143 26.63 -4.74 -8.09
N SER A 144 26.35 -5.98 -8.50
CA SER A 144 27.24 -6.78 -9.34
C SER A 144 27.24 -6.33 -10.79
N MET A 145 26.08 -5.99 -11.36
CA MET A 145 25.96 -5.55 -12.77
C MET A 145 26.71 -4.25 -13.05
N PHE A 146 26.73 -3.34 -12.09
CA PHE A 146 27.33 -2.01 -12.24
C PHE A 146 28.68 -1.84 -11.53
N ASP A 147 29.21 -2.91 -10.92
CA ASP A 147 30.41 -2.89 -10.08
C ASP A 147 30.44 -1.69 -9.11
N LEU A 148 29.35 -1.53 -8.36
CA LEU A 148 29.12 -0.35 -7.49
C LEU A 148 30.12 -0.21 -6.35
N LYS A 149 30.92 -1.25 -6.09
CA LYS A 149 31.97 -1.25 -5.07
C LYS A 149 33.24 -0.54 -5.55
N SER A 150 33.56 -0.66 -6.85
CA SER A 150 34.77 -0.07 -7.42
C SER A 150 34.49 1.26 -8.14
N ASN A 151 33.28 1.44 -8.70
CA ASN A 151 32.96 2.57 -9.56
C ASN A 151 32.08 3.61 -8.84
N ILE A 152 32.73 4.55 -8.14
CA ILE A 152 32.08 5.63 -7.39
C ILE A 152 31.17 6.49 -8.28
N ARG A 153 31.58 6.76 -9.52
CA ARG A 153 30.80 7.57 -10.47
C ARG A 153 29.49 6.87 -10.85
N VAL A 154 29.54 5.57 -11.15
CA VAL A 154 28.33 4.79 -11.49
C VAL A 154 27.44 4.63 -10.27
N LYS A 155 28.00 4.42 -9.08
CA LYS A 155 27.24 4.41 -7.83
C LYS A 155 26.45 5.70 -7.61
N HIS A 156 27.09 6.86 -7.78
CA HIS A 156 26.42 8.15 -7.68
C HIS A 156 25.26 8.29 -8.69
N LEU A 157 25.43 7.81 -9.92
CA LEU A 157 24.36 7.81 -10.93
C LEU A 157 23.19 6.90 -10.53
N ILE A 158 23.46 5.71 -10.00
CA ILE A 158 22.42 4.81 -9.47
C ILE A 158 21.67 5.45 -8.30
N ASP A 159 22.37 6.12 -7.39
CA ASP A 159 21.74 6.81 -6.25
C ASP A 159 20.81 7.93 -6.76
N ILE A 160 21.21 8.68 -7.78
CA ILE A 160 20.36 9.69 -8.44
C ILE A 160 19.10 9.04 -9.06
N ILE A 161 19.25 7.90 -9.74
CA ILE A 161 18.10 7.15 -10.30
C ILE A 161 17.14 6.76 -9.18
N PHE A 162 17.65 6.26 -8.06
CA PHE A 162 16.82 5.88 -6.91
C PHE A 162 16.13 7.07 -6.25
N GLN A 163 16.77 8.24 -6.20
CA GLN A 163 16.10 9.47 -5.75
C GLN A 163 14.93 9.85 -6.66
N ALA A 164 15.11 9.78 -7.99
CA ALA A 164 14.00 10.01 -8.93
C ALA A 164 12.88 9.01 -8.76
N LEU A 165 13.20 7.72 -8.62
CA LEU A 165 12.20 6.68 -8.38
C LEU A 165 11.46 6.90 -7.07
N ALA A 166 12.10 7.35 -6.00
CA ALA A 166 11.42 7.66 -4.75
C ALA A 166 10.36 8.77 -4.92
N VAL A 167 10.67 9.80 -5.73
CA VAL A 167 9.70 10.86 -6.07
C VAL A 167 8.53 10.31 -6.89
N ILE A 168 8.82 9.51 -7.92
CA ILE A 168 7.81 8.87 -8.77
C ILE A 168 6.89 7.99 -7.91
N LEU A 169 7.46 7.10 -7.11
CA LEU A 169 6.73 6.18 -6.23
C LEU A 169 5.83 6.94 -5.25
N ARG A 170 6.34 8.01 -4.64
CA ARG A 170 5.54 8.84 -3.72
C ARG A 170 4.34 9.47 -4.43
N ASN A 171 4.54 10.00 -5.64
CA ASN A 171 3.47 10.63 -6.40
C ASN A 171 2.43 9.61 -6.87
N ASP A 172 2.88 8.48 -7.41
CA ASP A 172 2.01 7.45 -7.96
C ASP A 172 1.24 6.70 -6.87
N LEU A 173 1.81 6.56 -5.66
CA LEU A 173 1.13 5.94 -4.51
C LEU A 173 0.26 6.91 -3.72
N ASN A 174 0.36 8.22 -3.93
CA ASN A 174 -0.43 9.21 -3.19
C ASN A 174 -1.95 8.97 -3.30
N PRO A 175 -2.54 8.70 -4.48
CA PRO A 175 -3.96 8.37 -4.58
C PRO A 175 -4.34 7.13 -3.76
N PHE A 176 -3.47 6.12 -3.72
CA PHE A 176 -3.67 4.93 -2.92
C PHE A 176 -3.63 5.24 -1.42
N HIS A 177 -2.66 6.03 -0.97
CA HIS A 177 -2.58 6.50 0.42
C HIS A 177 -3.83 7.27 0.85
N VAL A 178 -4.24 8.28 0.06
CA VAL A 178 -5.44 9.10 0.34
C VAL A 178 -6.69 8.23 0.47
N HIS A 179 -6.84 7.22 -0.39
CA HIS A 179 -7.97 6.28 -0.33
C HIS A 179 -8.00 5.48 0.98
N PHE A 180 -6.85 5.06 1.49
CA PHE A 180 -6.77 4.34 2.78
C PHE A 180 -7.02 5.26 3.98
N GLU A 181 -6.55 6.50 3.94
CA GLU A 181 -6.88 7.49 4.98
C GLU A 181 -8.39 7.77 5.04
N GLN A 182 -9.05 7.89 3.89
CA GLN A 182 -10.52 8.01 3.84
C GLN A 182 -11.21 6.79 4.45
N LYS A 183 -10.72 5.57 4.17
CA LYS A 183 -11.25 4.35 4.79
C LYS A 183 -11.07 4.33 6.30
N LYS A 184 -9.93 4.79 6.83
CA LYS A 184 -9.69 4.90 8.27
C LYS A 184 -10.71 5.84 8.92
N LEU A 185 -10.93 7.01 8.32
CA LEU A 185 -11.92 7.99 8.81
C LEU A 185 -13.34 7.42 8.82
N LEU A 186 -13.79 6.80 7.73
CA LEU A 186 -15.12 6.18 7.68
C LEU A 186 -15.27 5.07 8.73
N LEU A 187 -14.24 4.23 8.90
CA LEU A 187 -14.24 3.20 9.92
C LEU A 187 -14.33 3.78 11.33
N HIS A 188 -13.64 4.89 11.59
CA HIS A 188 -13.69 5.57 12.89
C HIS A 188 -15.11 6.03 13.22
N PHE A 189 -15.81 6.66 12.27
CA PHE A 189 -17.20 7.08 12.47
C PHE A 189 -18.13 5.89 12.71
N ASN A 190 -18.05 4.86 11.87
CA ASN A 190 -18.88 3.66 12.04
C ASN A 190 -18.64 2.96 13.38
N PHE A 191 -17.39 2.95 13.85
CA PHE A 191 -17.03 2.41 15.16
C PHE A 191 -17.59 3.27 16.30
N HIS A 192 -17.51 4.60 16.18
CA HIS A 192 -18.07 5.51 17.17
C HIS A 192 -19.60 5.35 17.30
N ASP A 193 -20.30 5.27 16.17
CA ASP A 193 -21.75 5.04 16.14
C ASP A 193 -22.10 3.71 16.81
N ALA A 194 -21.37 2.64 16.48
CA ALA A 194 -21.58 1.35 17.11
C ALA A 194 -21.26 1.35 18.61
N TYR A 195 -20.25 2.11 19.04
CA TYR A 195 -19.94 2.28 20.45
C TYR A 195 -21.10 2.91 21.20
N LEU A 196 -21.65 4.00 20.68
CA LEU A 196 -22.77 4.70 21.30
C LEU A 196 -23.98 3.78 21.43
N VAL A 197 -24.31 3.05 20.36
CA VAL A 197 -25.41 2.08 20.38
C VAL A 197 -25.13 0.98 21.40
N LYS A 198 -23.93 0.40 21.40
CA LYS A 198 -23.52 -0.61 22.39
C LYS A 198 -23.67 -0.08 23.82
N SER A 199 -23.14 1.10 24.10
CA SER A 199 -23.24 1.73 25.41
C SER A 199 -24.69 1.95 25.83
N PHE A 200 -25.57 2.33 24.91
CA PHE A 200 -26.99 2.44 25.20
C PHE A 200 -27.65 1.07 25.44
N TYR A 201 -27.34 0.05 24.64
CA TYR A 201 -27.83 -1.32 24.84
C TYR A 201 -27.39 -1.89 26.20
N ASP A 202 -26.12 -1.71 26.56
CA ASP A 202 -25.55 -2.21 27.82
C ASP A 202 -26.22 -1.57 29.06
N LEU A 203 -26.86 -0.41 28.91
CA LEU A 203 -27.61 0.24 29.99
C LEU A 203 -28.98 -0.41 30.25
N ASN A 204 -29.42 -1.40 29.46
CA ASN A 204 -30.77 -2.00 29.50
C ASN A 204 -31.88 -0.93 29.66
N PRO A 205 -31.98 0.04 28.76
CA PRO A 205 -33.01 1.08 28.84
C PRO A 205 -34.38 0.42 28.72
N THR A 206 -35.18 0.58 29.77
CA THR A 206 -36.55 0.08 29.92
C THR A 206 -37.52 0.72 28.95
#